data_AF-A0A1F8J207-F1
#
_entry.id   AF-A0A1F8J207-F1
#
_cell.length_a   1.000
_cell.length_b   1.000
_cell.length_c   1.000
_cell.angle_alpha   90.00
_cell.angle_beta   90.00
_cell.angle_gamma   90.00
#
_symmetry.space_group_name_H-M   'P 1'
#
loop_
_entity.id
_entity.type
_entity.pdbx_description
1 polymer ?
#
loop_
_entity_poly.entity_id
_entity_poly.type
_entity_poly.pdbx_seq_one_letter_code
_entity_poly.pdbx_strand_id
1 'polypeptide(L)'
;MTYLENGKTHMRYDIYLKRGYPIGSGVIEGACKNLVKDRMEQCGMRWAIAGAEAVLRMRSIQINGMTSDYWRYHIAQEKQRLYGNFIGSDTIELAA
;
A
#
# COMPACT_ATOMS: atom_id res chain seq x y z
N MET A 1 23.46 -19.24 -22.68
CA MET A 1 24.06 -18.05 -22.05
C MET A 1 23.31 -16.80 -22.56
N THR A 2 22.02 -16.64 -22.24
CA THR A 2 21.15 -15.72 -23.01
C THR A 2 20.62 -14.53 -22.18
N TYR A 3 20.46 -14.72 -20.87
CA TYR A 3 19.86 -13.70 -19.98
C TYR A 3 20.72 -12.43 -19.85
N LEU A 4 22.02 -12.58 -19.58
CA LEU A 4 22.93 -11.45 -19.38
C LEU A 4 23.15 -10.64 -20.67
N GLU A 5 23.24 -11.32 -21.81
CA GLU A 5 23.40 -10.64 -23.10
C GLU A 5 22.14 -9.85 -23.49
N ASN A 6 20.96 -10.44 -23.31
CA ASN A 6 19.69 -9.76 -23.57
C ASN A 6 19.47 -8.56 -22.64
N GLY A 7 19.98 -8.62 -21.41
CA GLY A 7 19.86 -7.57 -20.40
C GLY A 7 20.90 -6.45 -20.50
N LYS A 8 21.90 -6.56 -21.37
CA LYS A 8 23.09 -5.67 -21.40
C LYS A 8 22.75 -4.18 -21.52
N THR A 9 21.65 -3.84 -22.19
CA THR A 9 21.15 -2.46 -22.29
C THR A 9 20.74 -1.85 -20.95
N HIS A 10 20.30 -2.67 -20.00
CA HIS A 10 19.89 -2.30 -18.64
C HIS A 10 21.03 -2.41 -17.60
N MET A 11 22.25 -2.73 -18.04
CA MET A 11 23.42 -2.88 -17.17
C MET A 11 24.40 -1.70 -17.30
N ARG A 12 23.97 -0.56 -17.88
CA ARG A 12 24.77 0.68 -17.96
C ARG A 12 24.82 1.40 -16.61
N TYR A 13 25.29 0.69 -15.60
CA TYR A 13 25.29 1.15 -14.20
C TYR A 13 26.12 2.42 -14.02
N ASP A 14 27.17 2.62 -14.82
CA ASP A 14 27.98 3.83 -14.84
C ASP A 14 27.16 5.09 -15.18
N ILE A 15 26.28 4.99 -16.17
CA ILE A 15 25.39 6.08 -16.58
C ILE A 15 24.30 6.28 -15.53
N TYR A 16 23.73 5.20 -15.00
CA TYR A 16 22.63 5.26 -14.04
C TYR A 16 23.07 5.83 -12.70
N LEU A 17 24.24 5.44 -12.19
CA LEU A 17 24.83 6.01 -10.98
C LEU A 17 25.14 7.50 -11.15
N LYS A 18 25.74 7.90 -12.29
CA LYS A 18 26.00 9.33 -12.59
C LYS A 18 24.72 10.17 -12.67
N ARG A 19 23.62 9.57 -13.14
CA ARG A 19 22.30 10.22 -13.19
C ARG A 19 21.51 10.15 -11.88
N GLY A 20 22.06 9.51 -10.84
CA GLY A 20 21.40 9.36 -9.54
C GLY A 20 20.20 8.42 -9.56
N TYR A 21 20.09 7.51 -10.54
CA TYR A 21 18.99 6.55 -10.57
C TYR A 21 19.11 5.54 -9.43
N PRO A 22 17.99 5.15 -8.79
CA PRO A 22 18.00 4.10 -7.79
C PRO A 22 18.20 2.74 -8.46
N ILE A 23 19.39 2.15 -8.28
CA ILE A 23 19.73 0.84 -8.83
C ILE A 23 19.50 -0.17 -7.72
N GLY A 24 18.46 -1.01 -7.86
CA GLY A 24 18.19 -2.17 -6.99
C GLY A 24 18.60 -1.96 -5.54
N SER A 25 18.18 -0.84 -4.95
CA SER A 25 18.74 -0.44 -3.67
C SER A 25 18.24 -1.39 -2.59
N GLY A 26 19.10 -1.77 -1.64
CA GLY A 26 18.72 -2.66 -0.54
C GLY A 26 17.50 -2.18 0.26
N VAL A 27 17.17 -0.88 0.20
CA VAL A 27 15.95 -0.31 0.80
C VAL A 27 14.69 -0.78 0.06
N ILE A 28 14.70 -0.81 -1.27
CA ILE A 28 13.56 -1.30 -2.08
C ILE A 28 13.39 -2.80 -1.87
N GLU A 29 14.49 -3.56 -1.91
CA GLU A 29 14.46 -5.01 -1.67
C GLU A 29 14.00 -5.33 -0.24
N GLY A 30 14.48 -4.55 0.74
CA GLY A 30 14.08 -4.63 2.14
C GLY A 30 12.59 -4.36 2.32
N ALA A 31 12.05 -3.34 1.65
CA ALA A 31 10.62 -3.06 1.65
C ALA A 31 9.80 -4.20 1.05
N CYS A 32 10.18 -4.72 -0.12
CA CYS A 32 9.51 -5.87 -0.74
C CYS A 32 9.54 -7.12 0.14
N LYS A 33 10.68 -7.37 0.80
CA LYS A 33 10.83 -8.50 1.71
C LYS A 33 9.92 -8.35 2.94
N ASN A 34 9.98 -7.20 3.61
CA ASN A 34 9.26 -6.98 4.86
C ASN A 34 7.74 -6.76 4.68
N LEU A 35 7.35 -5.99 3.67
CA LEU A 35 5.94 -5.67 3.42
C LEU A 35 5.21 -6.87 2.83
N VAL A 36 5.79 -7.48 1.78
CA VAL A 36 5.13 -8.51 0.96
C VAL A 36 5.53 -9.91 1.39
N LYS A 37 6.81 -10.29 1.26
CA LYS A 37 7.23 -11.69 1.40
C LYS A 37 6.96 -12.25 2.79
N ASP A 38 7.28 -11.50 3.83
CA ASP A 38 7.10 -11.93 5.23
C ASP A 38 5.66 -12.32 5.55
N ARG A 39 4.66 -11.79 4.83
CA ARG A 39 3.24 -12.14 5.02
C ARG A 39 2.69 -13.05 3.94
N MET A 40 3.11 -12.91 2.69
CA MET A 40 2.46 -13.52 1.54
C MET A 40 3.04 -14.88 1.15
N GLU A 41 4.29 -15.17 1.52
CA GLU A 41 5.02 -16.39 1.10
C GLU A 41 5.15 -17.45 2.21
N GLN A 42 4.37 -17.36 3.31
CA GLN A 42 4.43 -18.39 4.34
C GLN A 42 3.69 -19.68 3.92
N CYS A 43 4.07 -20.81 4.53
CA CYS A 43 3.51 -22.12 4.20
C CYS A 43 1.97 -22.17 4.35
N GLY A 44 1.33 -22.79 3.36
CA GLY A 44 -0.12 -23.04 3.39
C GLY A 44 -1.00 -21.83 3.05
N MET A 45 -0.40 -20.68 2.73
CA MET A 45 -1.17 -19.48 2.43
C MET A 45 -1.77 -19.51 1.02
N ARG A 46 -3.04 -19.09 0.94
CA ARG A 46 -3.75 -18.87 -0.31
C ARG A 46 -4.40 -17.52 -0.27
N TRP A 47 -4.26 -16.79 -1.36
CA TRP A 47 -4.74 -15.41 -1.46
C TRP A 47 -5.57 -15.22 -2.72
N ALA A 48 -6.76 -14.66 -2.56
CA ALA A 48 -7.39 -13.93 -3.64
C ALA A 48 -6.70 -12.57 -3.76
N ILE A 49 -6.61 -12.01 -4.97
CA ILE A 49 -5.95 -10.72 -5.23
C ILE A 49 -6.50 -9.63 -4.30
N ALA A 50 -7.83 -9.53 -4.18
CA ALA A 50 -8.49 -8.56 -3.30
C ALA A 50 -8.08 -8.73 -1.82
N GLY A 51 -7.94 -9.97 -1.35
CA GLY A 51 -7.53 -10.25 0.02
C GLY A 51 -6.05 -9.93 0.28
N ALA A 52 -5.17 -10.27 -0.67
CA ALA A 52 -3.75 -9.90 -0.59
C ALA A 52 -3.59 -8.37 -0.55
N GLU A 53 -4.27 -7.65 -1.45
CA GLU A 53 -4.20 -6.20 -1.52
C GLU A 53 -4.69 -5.52 -0.23
N ALA A 54 -5.83 -5.95 0.31
CA ALA A 54 -6.36 -5.43 1.56
C ALA A 54 -5.37 -5.60 2.72
N VAL A 55 -4.75 -6.78 2.84
CA VAL A 55 -3.75 -7.05 3.87
C VAL A 55 -2.49 -6.21 3.66
N LEU A 56 -1.99 -6.07 2.43
CA LEU A 56 -0.79 -5.26 2.14
C LEU A 56 -1.03 -3.77 2.45
N ARG A 57 -2.20 -3.23 2.13
CA ARG A 57 -2.57 -1.85 2.47
C ARG A 57 -2.53 -1.62 3.99
N MET A 58 -3.15 -2.52 4.77
CA MET A 58 -3.12 -2.45 6.23
C MET A 58 -1.70 -2.58 6.79
N ARG A 59 -0.89 -3.50 6.25
CA ARG A 59 0.51 -3.65 6.66
C ARG A 59 1.35 -2.42 6.34
N SER A 60 1.13 -1.78 5.19
CA SER A 60 1.81 -0.54 4.82
C SER A 60 1.57 0.55 5.87
N ILE A 61 0.32 0.73 6.30
CA ILE A 61 -0.03 1.68 7.37
C ILE A 61 0.71 1.34 8.67
N GLN A 62 0.72 0.06 9.07
CA GLN A 62 1.36 -0.38 10.30
C GLN A 62 2.88 -0.20 10.29
N ILE A 63 3.57 -0.60 9.21
CA ILE A 63 5.03 -0.49 9.07
C ILE A 63 5.48 0.98 9.09
N ASN A 64 4.67 1.87 8.51
CA ASN A 64 4.92 3.31 8.52
C ASN A 64 4.52 4.00 9.84
N GLY A 65 4.00 3.27 10.84
CA GLY A 65 3.58 3.83 12.13
C GLY A 65 2.32 4.71 12.07
N MET A 66 1.55 4.65 10.98
CA MET A 66 0.42 5.54 10.69
C MET A 66 -0.93 5.00 11.19
N THR A 67 -0.92 3.95 12.02
CA THR A 67 -2.13 3.25 12.45
C THR A 67 -3.15 4.19 13.12
N SER A 68 -2.71 5.07 14.02
CA SER A 68 -3.61 6.01 14.71
C SER A 68 -4.22 7.04 13.76
N ASP A 69 -3.45 7.54 12.80
CA ASP A 69 -3.92 8.52 11.80
C ASP A 69 -4.95 7.88 10.87
N TYR A 70 -4.65 6.66 10.42
CA TYR A 70 -5.58 5.87 9.62
C TYR A 70 -6.89 5.62 10.35
N TRP A 71 -6.86 5.21 11.62
CA TRP A 71 -8.10 4.96 12.38
C TRP A 71 -8.94 6.22 12.54
N ARG A 72 -8.31 7.37 12.84
CA ARG A 72 -9.02 8.66 12.90
C ARG A 72 -9.70 9.00 11.57
N TYR A 73 -8.97 8.85 10.47
CA TYR A 73 -9.51 9.04 9.12
C TYR A 73 -10.67 8.07 8.83
N HIS A 74 -10.48 6.77 9.09
CA HIS A 74 -11.45 5.72 8.80
C HIS A 74 -12.75 5.93 9.58
N ILE A 75 -12.67 6.25 10.87
CA ILE A 75 -13.85 6.55 11.70
C ILE A 75 -14.62 7.77 11.15
N ALA A 76 -13.91 8.83 10.75
CA ALA A 76 -14.56 10.01 10.17
C ALA A 76 -15.29 9.68 8.86
N GLN A 77 -14.66 8.89 7.99
CA GLN A 77 -15.25 8.42 6.73
C GLN A 77 -16.48 7.54 6.98
N GLU A 78 -16.40 6.58 7.91
CA GLU A 78 -17.54 5.71 8.24
C GLU A 78 -18.68 6.50 8.86
N LYS A 79 -18.40 7.50 9.71
CA LYS A 79 -19.42 8.39 10.25
C LYS A 79 -20.15 9.15 9.14
N GLN A 80 -19.42 9.66 8.16
CA GLN A 80 -20.02 10.33 7.00
C GLN A 80 -20.84 9.34 6.15
N ARG A 81 -20.34 8.13 5.91
CA ARG A 81 -21.04 7.09 5.14
C ARG A 81 -22.36 6.67 5.77
N LEU A 82 -22.38 6.50 7.09
CA LEU A 82 -23.54 6.00 7.83
C LEU A 82 -24.56 7.10 8.16
N TYR A 83 -24.09 8.29 8.55
CA TYR A 83 -24.94 9.37 9.09
C TYR A 83 -24.99 10.63 8.21
N GLY A 84 -24.19 10.72 7.15
CA GLY A 84 -24.13 11.91 6.28
C GLY A 84 -25.46 12.23 5.58
N ASN A 85 -26.29 11.22 5.34
CA ASN A 85 -27.62 11.39 4.74
C ASN A 85 -28.72 11.73 5.76
N PHE A 86 -28.48 11.47 7.05
CA PHE A 86 -29.49 11.66 8.12
C PHE A 86 -29.66 13.13 8.51
N ILE A 87 -28.57 13.92 8.39
CA ILE A 87 -28.59 15.36 8.70
C ILE A 87 -29.43 16.17 7.68
N GLY A 88 -29.76 15.58 6.52
CA GLY A 88 -30.57 16.21 5.48
C GLY A 88 -32.09 16.08 5.62
N SER A 89 -32.62 15.10 6.36
CA SER A 89 -34.08 14.89 6.49
C SER A 89 -34.68 15.49 7.78
N ASP A 90 -33.94 15.46 8.89
CA ASP A 90 -34.50 15.80 10.21
C ASP A 90 -34.66 17.31 10.47
N THR A 91 -34.11 18.16 9.60
CA THR A 91 -34.19 19.62 9.77
C THR A 91 -35.53 20.20 9.24
N ILE A 92 -36.39 19.39 8.60
CA ILE A 92 -37.65 19.87 8.00
C ILE A 92 -38.88 19.63 8.91
N GLU A 93 -38.80 18.77 9.93
CA GLU A 93 -39.96 18.44 10.79
C GLU A 93 -40.05 19.21 12.12
N LEU A 94 -39.05 20.00 12.51
CA LEU A 94 -39.07 20.79 13.76
C LEU A 94 -39.47 22.27 13.59
N ALA A 95 -39.93 22.67 12.41
CA ALA A 95 -40.32 24.05 12.09
C ALA A 95 -41.74 24.19 11.52
N ALA A 96 -42.65 23.25 11.81
CA ALA A 96 -44.06 23.30 11.44
C ALA A 96 -44.96 23.42 12.68
#